data_AF-A0A2N0QMC2-F1
#
_entry.id   AF-A0A2N0QMC2-F1
#
_cell.length_a   1.000
_cell.length_b   1.000
_cell.length_c   1.000
_cell.angle_alpha   90.00
_cell.angle_beta   90.00
_cell.angle_gamma   90.00
#
_symmetry.space_group_name_H-M   'P 1'
#
loop_
_entity.id
_entity.type
_entity.pdbx_description
1 polymer ?
#
loop_
_entity_poly.entity_id
_entity_poly.type
_entity_poly.pdbx_seq_one_letter_code
_entity_poly.pdbx_strand_id
1 'polypeptide(L)'
;MTRSLEESGEKVSQLSDSVAFFKSIIPDTKEAIASAEKFIDMFENKCRHLEDIISAKDRKIIALVDRISSHISYSDTNIEPEIYSSIDERKLWMKRRNESEYDLEAQKKYTFRLTSSIALSENSIH
;
A
#
# COMPACT_ATOMS: atom_id res chain seq x y z
N MET A 1 -79.86 0.88 -3.79
CA MET A 1 -79.06 0.42 -4.95
C MET A 1 -78.43 1.59 -5.71
N THR A 2 -79.14 2.69 -5.98
CA THR A 2 -78.62 3.85 -6.76
C THR A 2 -77.40 4.55 -6.15
N ARG A 3 -77.41 4.84 -4.83
CA ARG A 3 -76.28 5.50 -4.14
C ARG A 3 -74.95 4.72 -4.20
N SER A 4 -75.02 3.40 -4.07
CA SER A 4 -73.84 2.52 -4.14
C SER A 4 -73.26 2.44 -5.55
N LEU A 5 -74.10 2.58 -6.58
CA LEU A 5 -73.68 2.58 -7.97
C LEU A 5 -72.96 3.89 -8.32
N GLU A 6 -73.48 5.02 -7.84
CA GLU A 6 -72.88 6.35 -8.02
C GLU A 6 -71.50 6.45 -7.33
N GLU A 7 -71.39 6.02 -6.07
CA GLU A 7 -70.10 5.91 -5.37
C GLU A 7 -69.10 4.99 -6.10
N SER A 8 -69.57 3.91 -6.72
CA SER A 8 -68.70 3.02 -7.50
C SER A 8 -68.23 3.66 -8.80
N GLY A 9 -69.07 4.46 -9.45
CA GLY A 9 -68.73 5.22 -10.66
C GLY A 9 -67.67 6.30 -10.39
N GLU A 10 -67.82 7.05 -9.30
CA GLU A 10 -66.81 8.04 -8.87
C GLU A 10 -65.46 7.39 -8.59
N LYS A 11 -65.45 6.26 -7.88
CA LYS A 11 -64.21 5.49 -7.61
C LYS A 11 -63.54 5.02 -8.89
N VAL A 12 -64.31 4.57 -9.89
CA VAL A 12 -63.76 4.16 -11.19
C VAL A 12 -63.17 5.35 -11.94
N SER A 13 -63.81 6.52 -11.90
CA SER A 13 -63.28 7.74 -12.50
C SER A 13 -61.95 8.16 -11.85
N GLN A 14 -61.90 8.17 -10.52
CA GLN A 14 -60.67 8.48 -9.77
C GLN A 14 -59.53 7.49 -10.09
N LEU A 15 -59.86 6.20 -10.20
CA LEU A 15 -58.89 5.18 -10.58
C LEU A 15 -58.37 5.41 -12.01
N SER A 16 -59.24 5.78 -12.94
CA SER A 16 -58.89 6.09 -14.32
C SER A 16 -57.93 7.28 -14.40
N ASP A 17 -58.20 8.35 -13.64
CA ASP A 17 -57.34 9.54 -13.58
C ASP A 17 -55.97 9.20 -13.01
N SER A 18 -55.93 8.38 -11.94
CA SER A 18 -54.67 7.91 -11.36
C SER A 18 -53.87 7.05 -12.34
N VAL A 19 -54.52 6.15 -13.09
CA VAL A 19 -53.87 5.34 -14.14
C VAL A 19 -53.32 6.22 -15.26
N ALA A 20 -54.05 7.25 -15.69
CA ALA A 20 -53.58 8.19 -16.71
C ALA A 20 -52.36 8.98 -16.22
N PHE A 21 -52.40 9.45 -14.97
CA PHE A 21 -51.27 10.12 -14.32
C PHE A 21 -50.02 9.22 -14.27
N PHE A 22 -50.14 7.98 -13.79
CA PHE A 22 -48.98 7.07 -13.76
C PHE A 22 -48.45 6.74 -15.15
N LYS A 23 -49.33 6.56 -16.15
CA LYS A 23 -48.91 6.38 -17.55
C LYS A 23 -48.10 7.56 -18.08
N SER A 24 -48.38 8.77 -17.62
CA SER A 24 -47.62 9.96 -18.01
C SER A 24 -46.22 10.02 -17.39
N ILE A 25 -46.03 9.46 -16.19
CA ILE A 25 -44.75 9.55 -15.44
C ILE A 25 -43.81 8.37 -15.72
N ILE A 26 -44.36 7.21 -16.09
CA ILE A 26 -43.57 6.01 -16.38
C ILE A 26 -42.45 6.26 -17.43
N PRO A 27 -42.70 6.93 -18.57
CA PRO A 27 -41.65 7.21 -19.55
C PRO A 27 -40.49 8.03 -18.98
N ASP A 28 -40.80 9.14 -18.30
CA ASP A 28 -39.80 10.02 -17.70
C ASP A 28 -38.95 9.27 -16.66
N THR A 29 -39.60 8.41 -15.87
CA THR A 29 -38.92 7.58 -14.87
C THR A 29 -38.00 6.56 -15.54
N LYS A 30 -38.42 5.94 -16.66
CA LYS A 30 -37.58 5.02 -17.42
C LYS A 30 -36.36 5.71 -18.03
N GLU A 31 -36.54 6.93 -18.53
CA GLU A 31 -35.44 7.73 -19.06
C GLU A 31 -34.45 8.11 -17.96
N ALA A 32 -34.94 8.52 -16.79
CA ALA A 32 -34.10 8.82 -15.64
C ALA A 32 -33.29 7.59 -15.18
N ILE A 33 -33.89 6.40 -15.18
CA ILE A 33 -33.20 5.14 -14.87
C ILE A 33 -32.10 4.85 -15.89
N ALA A 34 -32.41 4.89 -17.19
CA ALA A 34 -31.43 4.63 -18.25
C ALA A 34 -30.26 5.63 -18.21
N SER A 35 -30.55 6.89 -17.88
CA SER A 35 -29.53 7.92 -17.66
C SER A 35 -28.64 7.59 -16.46
N ALA A 36 -29.24 7.20 -15.33
CA ALA A 36 -28.51 6.80 -14.13
C ALA A 36 -27.62 5.58 -14.37
N GLU A 37 -28.11 4.55 -15.08
CA GLU A 37 -27.33 3.37 -15.47
C GLU A 37 -26.09 3.74 -16.28
N LYS A 38 -26.22 4.65 -17.24
CA LYS A 38 -25.07 5.16 -18.03
C LYS A 38 -24.05 5.89 -17.15
N PHE A 39 -24.51 6.66 -16.16
CA PHE A 39 -23.60 7.31 -15.21
C PHE A 39 -22.88 6.30 -14.32
N ILE A 40 -23.57 5.27 -13.84
CA ILE A 40 -22.98 4.19 -13.04
C ILE A 40 -21.86 3.51 -13.83
N ASP A 41 -22.12 3.10 -15.08
CA ASP A 41 -21.12 2.47 -15.95
C ASP A 41 -19.87 3.35 -16.15
N MET A 42 -20.08 4.65 -16.41
CA MET A 42 -18.99 5.61 -16.52
C MET A 42 -18.17 5.71 -15.21
N PHE A 43 -18.84 5.72 -14.05
CA PHE A 43 -18.15 5.78 -12.76
C PHE A 43 -17.41 4.49 -12.44
N GLU A 44 -17.98 3.32 -12.72
CA GLU A 44 -17.30 2.03 -12.56
C GLU A 44 -16.01 1.96 -13.38
N ASN A 45 -16.05 2.44 -14.63
CA ASN A 45 -14.85 2.49 -15.47
C ASN A 45 -13.77 3.44 -14.89
N LYS A 46 -14.18 4.59 -14.33
CA LYS A 46 -13.24 5.51 -13.65
C LYS A 46 -12.65 4.89 -12.40
N CYS A 47 -13.45 4.18 -11.60
CA CYS A 47 -12.98 3.47 -10.41
C CYS A 47 -11.93 2.43 -10.79
N ARG A 48 -12.20 1.59 -11.80
CA ARG A 48 -11.26 0.58 -12.28
C ARG A 48 -9.92 1.18 -12.72
N HIS A 49 -9.96 2.29 -13.47
CA HIS A 49 -8.75 2.98 -13.89
C HIS A 49 -7.95 3.54 -12.71
N LEU A 50 -8.62 4.04 -11.66
CA LEU A 50 -7.96 4.50 -10.44
C LEU A 50 -7.36 3.33 -9.64
N GLU A 51 -8.06 2.20 -9.56
CA GLU A 51 -7.55 0.97 -8.94
C GLU A 51 -6.27 0.46 -9.62
N ASP A 52 -6.22 0.52 -10.95
CA ASP A 52 -5.01 0.17 -11.73
C ASP A 52 -3.84 1.11 -11.41
N ILE A 53 -4.11 2.42 -11.31
CA ILE A 53 -3.10 3.43 -10.94
C ILE A 53 -2.58 3.18 -9.51
N ILE A 54 -3.47 2.92 -8.56
CA ILE A 54 -3.11 2.64 -7.16
C ILE A 54 -2.26 1.36 -7.11
N SER A 55 -2.70 0.30 -7.77
CA SER A 55 -1.96 -0.97 -7.84
C SER A 55 -0.55 -0.78 -8.42
N ALA A 56 -0.39 0.04 -9.46
CA ALA A 56 0.91 0.35 -10.02
C ALA A 56 1.80 1.15 -9.06
N LYS A 57 1.22 2.08 -8.28
CA LYS A 57 1.93 2.84 -7.26
C LYS A 57 2.35 1.95 -6.08
N ASP A 58 1.49 1.05 -5.62
CA ASP A 58 1.78 0.12 -4.54
C ASP A 58 2.97 -0.78 -4.89
N ARG A 59 2.99 -1.34 -6.11
CA ARG A 59 4.15 -2.10 -6.60
C ARG A 59 5.45 -1.29 -6.59
N LYS A 60 5.38 0.01 -6.93
CA LYS A 60 6.55 0.90 -6.88
C LYS A 60 7.00 1.18 -5.45
N ILE A 61 6.06 1.36 -4.52
CA ILE A 61 6.35 1.55 -3.10
C ILE A 61 7.04 0.29 -2.55
N ILE A 62 6.50 -0.90 -2.82
CA ILE A 62 7.09 -2.17 -2.39
C ILE A 62 8.53 -2.28 -2.91
N ALA A 63 8.75 -2.05 -4.21
CA ALA A 63 10.09 -2.12 -4.79
C ALA A 63 11.07 -1.10 -4.16
N LEU A 64 10.60 0.10 -3.80
CA LEU A 64 11.41 1.09 -3.11
C LEU A 64 11.74 0.67 -1.67
N VAL A 65 10.77 0.12 -0.95
CA VAL A 65 10.95 -0.41 0.41
C VAL A 65 11.94 -1.56 0.41
N ASP A 66 11.85 -2.49 -0.53
CA ASP A 66 12.79 -3.61 -0.68
C ASP A 66 14.22 -3.09 -0.92
N ARG A 67 14.36 -2.09 -1.80
CA ARG A 67 15.65 -1.46 -2.07
C ARG A 67 16.22 -0.75 -0.84
N ILE A 68 15.43 0.02 -0.11
CA ILE A 68 15.86 0.69 1.12
C ILE A 68 16.29 -0.36 2.17
N SER A 69 15.48 -1.40 2.35
CA SER A 69 15.76 -2.49 3.30
C SER A 69 17.07 -3.20 2.96
N SER A 70 17.32 -3.43 1.67
CA SER A 70 18.60 -4.00 1.23
C SER A 70 19.79 -3.09 1.59
N HIS A 71 19.68 -1.78 1.40
CA HIS A 71 20.74 -0.84 1.77
C HIS A 71 20.97 -0.76 3.28
N ILE A 72 19.89 -0.71 4.08
CA ILE A 72 19.98 -0.66 5.55
C ILE A 72 20.62 -1.94 6.09
N SER A 73 20.29 -3.10 5.53
CA SER A 73 20.88 -4.38 5.94
C SER A 73 22.38 -4.47 5.66
N TYR A 74 22.92 -3.67 4.73
CA TYR A 74 24.37 -3.55 4.49
C TYR A 74 25.04 -2.42 5.28
N SER A 75 24.27 -1.52 5.91
CA SER A 75 24.77 -0.27 6.50
C SER A 75 24.56 -0.18 8.00
N ASP A 76 24.56 -1.30 8.73
CA ASP A 76 24.75 -1.20 10.18
C ASP A 76 26.18 -0.70 10.42
N THR A 77 26.32 0.63 10.57
CA THR A 77 27.59 1.33 10.75
C THR A 77 28.34 0.86 12.00
N ASN A 78 27.66 0.13 12.88
CA ASN A 78 28.21 -0.42 14.09
C ASN A 78 28.68 -1.88 13.93
N ILE A 79 28.36 -2.55 12.82
CA ILE A 79 28.87 -3.89 12.51
C ILE A 79 30.03 -3.76 11.52
N GLU A 80 31.15 -4.40 11.83
CA GLU A 80 32.31 -4.44 10.94
C GLU A 80 31.93 -5.11 9.60
N PRO A 81 32.14 -4.43 8.45
CA PRO A 81 31.77 -4.95 7.15
C PRO A 81 32.66 -6.13 6.79
N GLU A 82 32.11 -7.06 6.00
CA GLU A 82 32.86 -8.23 5.52
C GLU A 82 33.92 -7.85 4.47
N ILE A 83 33.61 -6.83 3.67
CA ILE A 83 34.51 -6.25 2.66
C ILE A 83 34.53 -4.74 2.90
N TYR A 84 35.72 -4.19 3.15
CA TYR A 84 35.88 -2.74 3.25
C TYR A 84 35.75 -2.11 1.86
N SER A 85 34.94 -1.06 1.77
CA SER A 85 34.77 -0.25 0.56
C SER A 85 35.99 0.60 0.23
N SER A 86 36.83 0.91 1.23
CA SER A 86 38.04 1.72 1.06
C SER A 86 39.11 1.43 2.11
N ILE A 87 40.34 1.88 1.84
CA ILE A 87 41.46 1.82 2.80
C ILE A 87 41.16 2.66 4.05
N ASP A 88 40.52 3.82 3.87
CA ASP A 88 40.20 4.71 4.99
C ASP A 88 39.12 4.11 5.90
N GLU A 89 38.13 3.43 5.32
CA GLU A 89 37.16 2.65 6.10
C GLU A 89 37.83 1.52 6.89
N ARG A 90 38.77 0.78 6.28
CA ARG A 90 39.53 -0.26 6.99
C ARG A 90 40.32 0.31 8.17
N LYS A 91 41.00 1.45 7.98
CA LYS A 91 41.74 2.13 9.07
C LYS A 91 40.82 2.57 10.19
N LEU A 92 39.63 3.08 9.86
CA LEU A 92 38.63 3.50 10.83
C LEU A 92 38.14 2.33 11.69
N TRP A 93 37.86 1.16 11.08
CA TRP A 93 37.48 -0.06 11.81
C TRP A 93 38.60 -0.60 12.70
N MET A 94 39.85 -0.55 12.22
CA MET A 94 41.01 -0.93 13.03
C MET A 94 41.17 -0.02 14.26
N LYS A 95 40.96 1.29 14.09
CA LYS A 95 40.99 2.25 15.21
C LYS A 95 39.89 1.93 16.25
N ARG A 96 38.65 1.70 15.80
CA ARG A 96 37.53 1.33 16.67
C ARG A 96 37.79 0.03 17.43
N ARG A 97 38.43 -0.95 16.79
CA ARG A 97 38.81 -2.22 17.42
C ARG A 97 39.81 -1.98 18.56
N ASN A 98 40.86 -1.20 18.32
CA ASN A 98 41.84 -0.84 19.37
C ASN A 98 41.19 -0.04 20.50
N GLU A 99 40.26 0.87 20.20
CA GLU A 99 39.50 1.62 21.21
C GLU A 99 38.65 0.68 22.08
N SER A 100 38.04 -0.35 21.49
CA SER A 100 37.20 -1.32 22.21
C SER A 100 37.96 -2.26 23.16
N GLU A 101 39.29 -2.35 23.03
CA GLU A 101 40.12 -3.13 23.97
C GLU A 101 40.17 -2.49 25.35
N TYR A 102 39.97 -1.17 25.44
CA TYR A 102 40.11 -0.39 26.67
C TYR A 102 38.86 0.41 27.04
N ASP A 103 37.87 0.54 26.15
CA ASP A 103 36.60 1.26 26.38
C ASP A 103 35.39 0.32 26.28
N LEU A 104 34.71 0.12 27.42
CA LEU A 104 33.49 -0.68 27.54
C LEU A 104 32.31 -0.12 26.74
N GLU A 105 32.24 1.20 26.54
CA GLU A 105 31.18 1.80 25.72
C GLU A 105 31.43 1.56 24.23
N ALA A 106 32.69 1.62 23.79
CA ALA A 106 33.07 1.20 22.44
C ALA A 106 32.79 -0.30 22.21
N GLN A 107 33.01 -1.15 23.21
CA GLN A 107 32.73 -2.60 23.13
C GLN A 107 31.23 -2.91 23.00
N LYS A 108 30.35 -2.18 23.69
CA LYS A 108 28.89 -2.35 23.54
C LYS A 108 28.37 -1.79 22.22
N LYS A 109 29.04 -0.76 21.70
CA LYS A 109 28.60 -0.02 20.52
C LYS A 109 28.92 -0.73 19.22
N TYR A 110 30.05 -1.42 19.12
CA TYR A 110 30.52 -2.00 17.85
C TYR A 110 30.57 -3.53 17.89
N THR A 111 30.12 -4.17 16.81
CA THR A 111 30.25 -5.62 16.60
C THR A 111 31.38 -5.88 15.61
N PHE A 112 32.47 -6.48 16.09
CA PHE A 112 33.62 -6.83 15.26
C PHE A 112 33.50 -8.24 14.72
N ARG A 113 33.94 -8.47 13.48
CA ARG A 113 34.00 -9.82 12.92
C ARG A 113 35.26 -10.51 13.45
N LEU A 114 35.11 -11.75 13.92
CA LEU A 114 36.23 -12.64 14.23
C LEU A 114 36.84 -13.10 12.90
N THR A 115 37.68 -12.27 12.29
CA THR A 115 38.54 -12.73 11.20
C THR A 115 39.62 -13.62 11.78
N SER A 116 39.81 -14.79 11.18
CA SER A 116 40.68 -15.92 11.57
C SER A 116 42.19 -15.60 11.61
N SER A 117 42.59 -14.37 11.90
CA SER A 117 43.98 -13.94 11.99
C SER A 117 44.72 -14.47 13.22
N ILE A 118 44.02 -15.12 14.16
CA ILE A 118 44.67 -15.86 15.27
C ILE A 118 45.34 -17.15 14.75
N ALA A 119 44.98 -17.66 13.57
CA ALA A 119 45.54 -18.91 13.05
C ALA A 119 46.94 -18.79 12.40
N LEU A 120 47.50 -17.58 12.23
CA LEU A 120 48.80 -17.39 11.56
C LEU A 120 49.92 -16.88 12.46
N SER A 121 49.67 -16.59 13.74
CA SER A 121 50.73 -16.15 14.67
C SER A 121 51.34 -17.25 15.54
N GLU A 122 50.82 -18.49 15.52
CA GLU A 122 51.36 -19.59 16.33
C GLU A 122 52.35 -20.52 15.59
N ASN A 123 52.57 -20.35 14.28
CA ASN A 123 53.46 -21.21 13.50
C ASN A 123 54.83 -20.56 13.18
N SER A 124 55.45 -19.89 14.14
CA SER A 124 56.86 -19.48 14.02
C SER A 124 57.61 -19.67 15.34
N ILE A 125 57.60 -20.90 15.83
CA ILE A 125 58.67 -21.41 16.70
C ILE A 125 59.24 -22.66 16.03
N HIS A 126 60.26 -22.45 15.20
CA HIS A 126 61.48 -23.26 15.18
C HIS A 126 62.57 -22.61 14.32
#